data_AF-A0A2I1G8M7-F1
#
_entry.id   AF-A0A2I1G8M7-F1
#
_cell.length_a   1.000
_cell.length_b   1.000
_cell.length_c   1.000
_cell.angle_alpha   90.00
_cell.angle_beta   90.00
_cell.angle_gamma   90.00
#
_symmetry.space_group_name_H-M   'P 1'
#
loop_
_entity.id
_entity.type
_entity.pdbx_description
1 polymer ?
#
loop_
_entity_poly.entity_id
_entity_poly.type
_entity_poly.pdbx_seq_one_letter_code
_entity_poly.pdbx_strand_id
1 'polypeptide(L)'
;MKKYDLDELFVYETFKIVKVKDRRLGILYRVFQVAILAYILFTIFNDESYLKKEPPIPGAIRITLQAPNTFTNQPYCTGGDLPCVYWGANEIQYPSDGAGFAFFTTRASVTSYPPGTCNFLTASSPNDPCVFNPITNPSNVIVPKSYIGDIESHTVMIEHSIRGKVNSISLRNGVMDGVLKDSNGNTIRRISNATRTLTDPKANGDIFTVKELLDAAGVDLDGPSFAPGAAPGEINRSSGIVIVIAIDYANVKLKVDEIKYTYRPQLINGAEYKATENIYNPDGSYTIKDRHGIRFVFQQIGQIGSFNAVSLLTNLVAALALFKVATTLVELLMLHVLPQKEHYGTFKYEETHDFGDFRKGILSREKENNGEVSAQP
;
A
#
# COMPACT_ATOMS: atom_id res chain seq x y z
N MET A 1 60.76 -15.11 27.64
CA MET A 1 59.41 -14.66 27.19
C MET A 1 59.37 -13.15 27.31
N LYS A 2 59.25 -12.42 26.19
CA LYS A 2 58.98 -10.97 26.24
C LYS A 2 57.70 -10.77 27.03
N LYS A 3 57.77 -10.09 28.17
CA LYS A 3 56.58 -9.60 28.86
C LYS A 3 55.96 -8.57 27.91
N TYR A 4 54.80 -8.89 27.35
CA TYR A 4 54.03 -7.90 26.61
C TYR A 4 53.59 -6.82 27.59
N ASP A 5 53.93 -5.58 27.29
CA ASP A 5 53.46 -4.43 28.04
C ASP A 5 51.98 -4.22 27.71
N LEU A 6 51.12 -4.37 28.71
CA LEU A 6 49.68 -4.20 28.53
C LEU A 6 49.35 -2.73 28.26
N ASP A 7 50.15 -1.79 28.76
CA ASP A 7 49.92 -0.36 28.52
C ASP A 7 50.23 0.00 27.07
N GLU A 8 51.29 -0.59 26.49
CA GLU A 8 51.60 -0.49 25.07
C GLU A 8 50.52 -1.16 24.19
N LEU A 9 49.94 -2.28 24.67
CA LEU A 9 48.85 -2.97 23.98
C LEU A 9 47.52 -2.20 24.04
N PHE A 10 47.29 -1.41 25.08
CA PHE A 10 46.06 -0.64 25.32
C PHE A 10 46.25 0.88 25.11
N VAL A 11 47.22 1.31 24.29
CA VAL A 11 47.36 2.71 23.88
C VAL A 11 46.13 3.17 23.08
N TYR A 12 45.55 4.32 23.45
CA TYR A 12 44.48 4.99 22.71
C TYR A 12 45.02 6.23 22.00
N GLU A 13 45.08 6.17 20.66
CA GLU A 13 45.48 7.30 19.83
C GLU A 13 44.30 8.26 19.61
N THR A 14 44.55 9.56 19.74
CA THR A 14 43.54 10.61 19.53
C THR A 14 44.09 11.74 18.67
N PHE A 15 43.20 12.40 17.93
CA PHE A 15 43.58 13.50 17.05
C PHE A 15 43.81 14.79 17.85
N LYS A 16 44.89 15.51 17.54
CA LYS A 16 45.09 16.89 17.99
C LYS A 16 44.08 17.80 17.31
N ILE A 17 43.31 18.57 18.10
CA ILE A 17 42.28 19.48 17.59
C ILE A 17 42.69 20.94 17.76
N VAL A 18 42.29 21.78 16.80
CA VAL A 18 42.53 23.24 16.83
C VAL A 18 41.20 23.94 17.13
N LYS A 19 41.16 24.74 18.19
CA LYS A 19 39.94 25.47 18.60
C LYS A 19 39.92 26.87 18.01
N VAL A 20 39.24 27.04 16.89
CA VAL A 20 39.10 28.33 16.20
C VAL A 20 38.06 29.20 16.91
N LYS A 21 38.48 30.35 17.44
CA LYS A 21 37.60 31.32 18.13
C LYS A 21 37.12 32.42 17.18
N ASP A 22 36.32 32.05 16.18
CA ASP A 22 35.71 32.99 15.22
C ASP A 22 34.18 32.92 15.27
N ARG A 23 33.52 34.08 15.43
CA ARG A 23 32.05 34.15 15.53
C ARG A 23 31.34 33.79 14.22
N ARG A 24 31.90 34.16 13.06
CA ARG A 24 31.29 33.92 11.75
C ARG A 24 31.30 32.43 11.41
N LEU A 25 32.46 31.79 11.55
CA LEU A 25 32.61 30.35 11.36
C LEU A 25 31.84 29.55 12.41
N GLY A 26 31.87 30.01 13.67
CA GLY A 26 31.12 29.39 14.75
C GLY A 26 29.61 29.40 14.51
N ILE A 27 29.03 30.54 14.12
CA ILE A 27 27.61 30.65 13.78
C ILE A 27 27.28 29.72 12.60
N LEU A 28 28.07 29.78 11.52
CA LEU A 28 27.85 28.94 10.34
C LEU A 28 27.87 27.44 10.68
N TYR A 29 28.86 27.00 11.46
CA TYR A 29 28.96 25.62 11.90
C TYR A 29 27.76 25.20 12.77
N ARG A 30 27.33 26.05 13.72
CA ARG A 30 26.14 25.77 14.54
C ARG A 30 24.85 25.73 13.71
N VAL A 31 24.70 26.60 12.71
CA VAL A 31 23.57 26.56 11.78
C VAL A 31 23.54 25.24 11.01
N PHE A 32 24.67 24.77 10.47
CA PHE A 32 24.73 23.46 9.84
C PHE A 32 24.40 22.32 10.80
N GLN A 33 24.91 22.36 12.04
CA GLN A 33 24.58 21.33 13.03
C GLN A 33 23.08 21.27 13.33
N VAL A 34 22.43 22.42 13.53
CA VAL A 34 20.98 22.49 13.78
C VAL A 34 20.19 22.03 12.56
N ALA A 35 20.58 22.45 11.35
CA ALA A 35 19.92 22.03 10.12
C ALA A 35 20.03 20.52 9.88
N ILE A 36 21.22 19.94 10.10
CA ILE A 36 21.44 18.49 10.00
C ILE A 36 20.61 17.75 11.05
N LEU A 37 20.61 18.22 12.30
CA LEU A 37 19.81 17.60 13.36
C LEU A 37 18.32 17.64 13.03
N ALA A 38 17.81 18.78 12.55
CA ALA A 38 16.43 18.92 12.11
C ALA A 38 16.10 17.98 10.94
N TYR A 39 17.00 17.84 9.97
CA TYR A 39 16.85 16.91 8.86
C TYR A 39 16.80 15.45 9.33
N ILE A 40 17.67 15.05 10.26
CA ILE A 40 17.69 13.69 10.81
C ILE A 40 16.41 13.39 11.60
N LEU A 41 15.95 14.33 12.42
CA LEU A 41 14.68 14.15 13.13
C LEU A 41 13.52 14.06 12.14
N PHE A 42 13.52 14.89 11.11
CA PHE A 42 12.50 14.85 10.07
C PHE A 42 12.45 13.50 9.36
N THR A 43 13.59 12.96 8.92
CA THR A 43 13.63 11.64 8.25
C THR A 43 13.22 10.51 9.19
N ILE A 44 13.72 10.50 10.43
CA ILE A 44 13.35 9.47 11.42
C ILE A 44 11.86 9.49 11.71
N PHE A 45 11.24 10.65 11.91
CA PHE A 45 9.82 10.74 12.29
C PHE A 45 8.84 10.72 11.11
N ASN A 46 9.17 11.33 9.99
CA ASN A 46 8.28 11.40 8.83
C ASN A 46 8.36 10.15 7.97
N ASP A 47 9.58 9.67 7.69
CA ASP A 47 9.80 8.50 6.84
C ASP A 47 9.82 7.20 7.64
N GLU A 48 9.81 7.31 8.99
CA GLU A 48 9.85 6.20 9.94
C GLU A 48 11.04 5.27 9.67
N SER A 49 12.22 5.84 9.39
CA SER A 49 13.41 5.09 8.94
C SER A 49 13.93 4.09 9.98
N TYR A 50 13.44 4.16 11.22
CA TYR A 50 13.67 3.16 12.27
C TYR A 50 12.88 1.84 12.04
N LEU A 51 11.95 1.83 11.10
CA LEU A 51 11.18 0.66 10.67
C LEU A 51 11.84 0.00 9.46
N LYS A 52 11.91 -1.33 9.48
CA LYS A 52 12.17 -2.11 8.27
C LYS A 52 10.84 -2.34 7.55
N LYS A 53 10.54 -1.49 6.57
CA LYS A 53 9.31 -1.53 5.77
C LYS A 53 9.39 -2.58 4.66
N GLU A 54 8.31 -3.31 4.47
CA GLU A 54 8.12 -4.30 3.39
C GLU A 54 6.68 -4.21 2.84
N PRO A 55 6.45 -4.54 1.57
CA PRO A 55 5.09 -4.69 1.08
C PRO A 55 4.40 -5.86 1.80
N PRO A 56 3.13 -5.72 2.21
CA PRO A 56 2.40 -6.81 2.85
C PRO A 56 2.22 -7.96 1.86
N ILE A 57 2.34 -9.20 2.35
CA ILE A 57 1.93 -10.37 1.58
C ILE A 57 0.40 -10.43 1.61
N PRO A 58 -0.27 -10.48 0.45
CA PRO A 58 -1.72 -10.62 0.38
C PRO A 58 -2.18 -11.88 1.09
N GLY A 59 -3.19 -11.75 1.96
CA GLY A 59 -3.82 -12.86 2.67
C GLY A 59 -5.14 -13.26 2.03
N ALA A 60 -5.99 -13.91 2.81
CA ALA A 60 -7.34 -14.27 2.37
C ALA A 60 -8.25 -13.03 2.38
N ILE A 61 -9.02 -12.84 1.30
CA ILE A 61 -10.12 -11.88 1.22
C ILE A 61 -11.40 -12.67 1.02
N ARG A 62 -12.36 -12.47 1.91
CA ARG A 62 -13.69 -13.07 1.85
C ARG A 62 -14.72 -11.95 1.79
N ILE A 63 -15.65 -12.07 0.85
CA ILE A 63 -16.77 -11.16 0.70
C ILE A 63 -18.06 -11.93 0.85
N THR A 64 -18.98 -11.42 1.66
CA THR A 64 -20.33 -11.98 1.78
C THR A 64 -21.36 -10.88 1.60
N LEU A 65 -22.42 -11.21 0.87
CA LEU A 65 -23.57 -10.33 0.67
C LEU A 65 -24.72 -10.75 1.59
N GLN A 66 -25.44 -9.77 2.11
CA GLN A 66 -26.66 -9.98 2.90
C GLN A 66 -27.77 -9.05 2.38
N ALA A 67 -28.96 -9.63 2.25
CA ALA A 67 -30.16 -8.90 1.83
C ALA A 67 -30.67 -7.98 2.95
N PRO A 68 -31.27 -6.82 2.60
CA PRO A 68 -31.93 -5.96 3.58
C PRO A 68 -33.17 -6.65 4.17
N ASN A 69 -33.59 -6.23 5.37
CA ASN A 69 -34.80 -6.76 6.01
C ASN A 69 -36.10 -6.34 5.28
N THR A 70 -36.06 -5.22 4.57
CA THR A 70 -37.19 -4.65 3.84
C THR A 70 -36.71 -4.18 2.48
N PHE A 71 -37.34 -4.69 1.42
CA PHE A 71 -37.05 -4.27 0.06
C PHE A 71 -37.82 -2.99 -0.27
N THR A 72 -37.16 -2.08 -0.97
CA THR A 72 -37.76 -0.85 -1.47
C THR A 72 -37.89 -0.89 -2.98
N ASN A 73 -39.05 -0.49 -3.50
CA ASN A 73 -39.27 -0.41 -4.94
C ASN A 73 -38.54 0.81 -5.51
N GLN A 74 -37.39 0.56 -6.14
CA GLN A 74 -36.56 1.60 -6.73
C GLN A 74 -37.19 2.19 -8.01
N PRO A 75 -36.85 3.44 -8.40
CA PRO A 75 -37.41 4.09 -9.59
C PRO A 75 -37.20 3.30 -10.88
N TYR A 76 -36.02 2.66 -11.03
CA TYR A 76 -35.71 1.82 -12.19
C TYR A 76 -36.58 0.56 -12.29
N CYS A 77 -37.31 0.20 -11.22
CA CYS A 77 -38.24 -0.92 -11.21
C CYS A 77 -39.68 -0.55 -11.55
N THR A 78 -40.07 0.72 -11.39
CA THR A 78 -41.46 1.17 -11.57
C THR A 78 -41.69 1.90 -12.89
N GLY A 79 -40.64 2.38 -13.55
CA GLY A 79 -40.72 3.08 -14.83
C GLY A 79 -39.55 2.83 -15.80
N GLY A 80 -38.74 1.80 -15.56
CA GLY A 80 -37.59 1.46 -16.41
C GLY A 80 -37.96 0.61 -17.64
N ASP A 81 -37.00 0.48 -18.56
CA ASP A 81 -37.15 -0.28 -19.81
C ASP A 81 -37.27 -1.81 -19.61
N LEU A 82 -36.86 -2.32 -18.46
CA LEU A 82 -36.85 -3.74 -18.12
C LEU A 82 -37.62 -4.00 -16.82
N PRO A 83 -38.29 -5.15 -16.68
CA PRO A 83 -38.92 -5.55 -15.43
C PRO A 83 -37.89 -5.75 -14.31
N CYS A 84 -38.32 -5.61 -13.05
CA CYS A 84 -37.50 -5.94 -11.90
C CYS A 84 -37.88 -7.29 -11.28
N VAL A 85 -36.87 -8.02 -10.85
CA VAL A 85 -37.00 -9.24 -10.04
C VAL A 85 -36.15 -9.12 -8.78
N TYR A 86 -36.57 -9.78 -7.71
CA TYR A 86 -35.83 -9.83 -6.46
C TYR A 86 -35.16 -11.19 -6.31
N TRP A 87 -33.83 -11.17 -6.15
CA TRP A 87 -33.02 -12.36 -5.93
C TRP A 87 -32.46 -12.34 -4.51
N GLY A 88 -32.22 -13.52 -3.93
CA GLY A 88 -31.55 -13.63 -2.65
C GLY A 88 -30.05 -13.33 -2.79
N ALA A 89 -29.39 -13.08 -1.67
CA ALA A 89 -27.98 -12.68 -1.67
C ALA A 89 -27.06 -13.73 -2.30
N ASN A 90 -27.33 -15.03 -2.09
CA ASN A 90 -26.57 -16.13 -2.68
C ASN A 90 -26.80 -16.27 -4.19
N GLU A 91 -27.98 -15.87 -4.68
CA GLU A 91 -28.28 -15.84 -6.11
C GLU A 91 -27.65 -14.63 -6.78
N ILE A 92 -27.55 -13.49 -6.09
CA ILE A 92 -26.93 -12.26 -6.60
C ILE A 92 -25.41 -12.40 -6.70
N GLN A 93 -24.77 -12.92 -5.65
CA GLN A 93 -23.33 -13.08 -5.56
C GLN A 93 -22.88 -14.32 -6.34
N TYR A 94 -22.09 -14.12 -7.41
CA TYR A 94 -21.60 -15.23 -8.24
C TYR A 94 -20.14 -15.03 -8.66
N PRO A 95 -19.26 -16.05 -8.55
CA PRO A 95 -19.42 -17.20 -7.67
C PRO A 95 -19.50 -16.76 -6.21
N SER A 96 -20.08 -17.60 -5.35
CA SER A 96 -20.19 -17.32 -3.91
C SER A 96 -18.85 -17.37 -3.17
N ASP A 97 -17.85 -18.06 -3.72
CA ASP A 97 -16.50 -18.21 -3.14
C ASP A 97 -15.42 -17.57 -4.02
N GLY A 98 -15.52 -16.25 -4.21
CA GLY A 98 -14.54 -15.47 -4.96
C GLY A 98 -13.36 -15.05 -4.08
N ALA A 99 -12.17 -15.60 -4.34
CA ALA A 99 -10.93 -15.13 -3.69
C ALA A 99 -10.47 -13.81 -4.31
N GLY A 100 -10.50 -12.72 -3.54
CA GLY A 100 -10.00 -11.40 -3.96
C GLY A 100 -10.89 -10.65 -4.96
N PHE A 101 -12.09 -11.15 -5.24
CA PHE A 101 -13.10 -10.43 -6.02
C PHE A 101 -14.51 -10.85 -5.59
N ALA A 102 -15.48 -9.97 -5.82
CA ALA A 102 -16.89 -10.31 -5.70
C ALA A 102 -17.62 -9.80 -6.95
N PHE A 103 -18.60 -10.56 -7.43
CA PHE A 103 -19.47 -10.10 -8.49
C PHE A 103 -20.92 -10.17 -8.02
N PHE A 104 -21.60 -9.03 -8.10
CA PHE A 104 -23.01 -8.87 -7.74
C PHE A 104 -23.82 -8.59 -8.99
N THR A 105 -24.82 -9.43 -9.20
CA THR A 105 -25.70 -9.36 -10.35
C THR A 105 -26.66 -8.16 -10.21
N THR A 106 -26.68 -7.28 -11.20
CA THR A 106 -27.64 -6.14 -11.29
C THR A 106 -28.65 -6.33 -12.41
N ARG A 107 -28.34 -7.17 -13.40
CA ARG A 107 -29.24 -7.59 -14.46
C ARG A 107 -29.04 -9.08 -14.73
N ALA A 108 -30.14 -9.79 -14.92
CA ALA A 108 -30.09 -11.20 -15.30
C ALA A 108 -31.13 -11.57 -16.35
N SER A 109 -30.85 -12.64 -17.08
CA SER A 109 -31.83 -13.39 -17.86
C SER A 109 -31.56 -14.88 -17.72
N VAL A 110 -32.64 -15.66 -17.59
CA VAL A 110 -32.55 -17.11 -17.40
C VAL A 110 -33.34 -17.79 -18.50
N THR A 111 -32.66 -18.65 -19.26
CA THR A 111 -33.25 -19.37 -20.38
C THR A 111 -33.01 -20.86 -20.18
N SER A 112 -34.09 -21.64 -20.26
CA SER A 112 -34.03 -23.10 -20.24
C SER A 112 -34.22 -23.66 -21.63
N TYR A 113 -33.43 -24.66 -21.94
CA TYR A 113 -33.43 -25.41 -23.18
C TYR A 113 -33.94 -26.81 -22.84
N PRO A 114 -35.12 -27.21 -23.36
CA PRO A 114 -35.70 -28.52 -23.04
C PRO A 114 -34.78 -29.66 -23.51
N PRO A 115 -34.92 -30.86 -22.93
CA PRO A 115 -34.15 -32.02 -23.35
C PRO A 115 -34.41 -32.29 -24.84
N GLY A 116 -33.35 -32.28 -25.64
CA GLY A 116 -33.40 -32.59 -27.06
C GLY A 116 -33.01 -34.03 -27.35
N THR A 117 -32.97 -34.40 -28.64
CA THR A 117 -32.35 -35.65 -29.11
C THR A 117 -30.82 -35.67 -28.90
N CYS A 118 -30.24 -34.50 -28.67
CA CYS A 118 -28.81 -34.26 -28.54
C CYS A 118 -28.43 -34.19 -27.05
N ASN A 119 -27.55 -35.07 -26.57
CA ASN A 119 -27.04 -35.03 -25.21
C ASN A 119 -25.77 -34.16 -25.13
N PHE A 120 -25.93 -32.91 -24.69
CA PHE A 120 -24.83 -31.95 -24.56
C PHE A 120 -23.82 -32.28 -23.44
N LEU A 121 -24.11 -33.28 -22.59
CA LEU A 121 -23.19 -33.77 -21.55
C LEU A 121 -22.18 -34.81 -22.07
N THR A 122 -22.43 -35.37 -23.25
CA THR A 122 -21.52 -36.34 -23.87
C THR A 122 -20.66 -35.65 -24.94
N ALA A 123 -19.37 -36.00 -25.00
CA ALA A 123 -18.46 -35.47 -26.00
C ALA A 123 -19.01 -35.76 -27.41
N SER A 124 -19.29 -34.70 -28.16
CA SER A 124 -19.68 -34.81 -29.56
C SER A 124 -18.60 -35.53 -30.35
N SER A 125 -18.96 -36.57 -31.11
CA SER A 125 -18.03 -37.24 -32.00
C SER A 125 -18.05 -36.57 -33.38
N PRO A 126 -17.00 -36.70 -34.21
CA PRO A 126 -17.04 -36.22 -35.59
C PRO A 126 -18.20 -36.82 -36.43
N ASN A 127 -18.73 -37.99 -36.02
CA ASN A 127 -19.85 -38.68 -36.69
C ASN A 127 -21.22 -38.28 -36.11
N ASP A 128 -21.26 -37.56 -34.99
CA ASP A 128 -22.47 -37.03 -34.34
C ASP A 128 -22.12 -35.71 -33.63
N PRO A 129 -22.00 -34.60 -34.38
CA PRO A 129 -21.58 -33.30 -33.85
C PRO A 129 -22.72 -32.67 -33.03
N CYS A 130 -22.86 -33.09 -31.77
CA CYS A 130 -23.77 -32.48 -30.81
C CYS A 130 -23.18 -31.23 -30.14
N VAL A 131 -23.16 -30.10 -30.85
CA VAL A 131 -22.70 -28.81 -30.31
C VAL A 131 -23.88 -27.95 -29.89
N PHE A 132 -23.94 -27.59 -28.61
CA PHE A 132 -24.98 -26.70 -28.10
C PHE A 132 -24.85 -25.30 -28.72
N ASN A 133 -25.93 -24.81 -29.35
CA ASN A 133 -26.02 -23.45 -29.89
C ASN A 133 -27.27 -22.74 -29.33
N PRO A 134 -27.11 -21.71 -28.49
CA PRO A 134 -28.23 -21.02 -27.85
C PRO A 134 -29.13 -20.26 -28.84
N ILE A 135 -28.64 -19.95 -30.05
CA ILE A 135 -29.40 -19.17 -31.04
C ILE A 135 -30.38 -20.08 -31.81
N THR A 136 -29.97 -21.31 -32.12
CA THR A 136 -30.74 -22.21 -32.99
C THR A 136 -31.59 -23.22 -32.22
N ASN A 137 -31.25 -23.47 -30.95
CA ASN A 137 -31.98 -24.43 -30.13
C ASN A 137 -33.28 -23.82 -29.58
N PRO A 138 -34.40 -24.59 -29.58
CA PRO A 138 -35.64 -24.13 -28.97
C PRO A 138 -35.40 -23.84 -27.49
N SER A 139 -35.97 -22.74 -27.00
CA SER A 139 -35.73 -22.28 -25.64
C SER A 139 -36.98 -21.68 -25.02
N ASN A 140 -37.03 -21.78 -23.69
CA ASN A 140 -38.07 -21.23 -22.85
C ASN A 140 -37.41 -20.20 -21.92
N VAL A 141 -37.78 -18.94 -22.07
CA VAL A 141 -37.31 -17.86 -21.19
C VAL A 141 -38.03 -18.00 -19.85
N ILE A 142 -37.29 -18.37 -18.81
CA ILE A 142 -37.80 -18.48 -17.43
C ILE A 142 -37.84 -17.10 -16.79
N VAL A 143 -36.74 -16.36 -16.91
CA VAL A 143 -36.63 -14.99 -16.41
C VAL A 143 -36.27 -14.12 -17.62
N PRO A 144 -37.16 -13.23 -18.08
CA PRO A 144 -36.83 -12.29 -19.14
C PRO A 144 -35.68 -11.39 -18.68
N LYS A 145 -35.07 -10.65 -19.61
CA LYS A 145 -34.05 -9.66 -19.27
C LYS A 145 -34.62 -8.70 -18.21
N SER A 146 -34.14 -8.80 -16.98
CA SER A 146 -34.71 -8.12 -15.80
C SER A 146 -33.61 -7.53 -14.95
N TYR A 147 -33.89 -6.39 -14.30
CA TYR A 147 -33.01 -5.84 -13.28
C TYR A 147 -33.21 -6.55 -11.94
N ILE A 148 -32.14 -6.61 -11.15
CA ILE A 148 -32.20 -7.03 -9.76
C ILE A 148 -32.58 -5.82 -8.92
N GLY A 149 -33.71 -5.91 -8.23
CA GLY A 149 -34.23 -4.82 -7.40
C GLY A 149 -33.43 -4.61 -6.11
N ASP A 150 -33.28 -3.34 -5.75
CA ASP A 150 -32.76 -2.87 -4.47
C ASP A 150 -31.34 -3.36 -4.11
N ILE A 151 -30.50 -3.56 -5.14
CA ILE A 151 -29.12 -4.03 -4.98
C ILE A 151 -28.28 -3.07 -4.13
N GLU A 152 -28.55 -1.76 -4.22
CA GLU A 152 -27.84 -0.70 -3.50
C GLU A 152 -27.98 -0.81 -1.97
N SER A 153 -29.13 -1.31 -1.51
CA SER A 153 -29.48 -1.47 -0.09
C SER A 153 -28.91 -2.74 0.53
N HIS A 154 -28.32 -3.64 -0.26
CA HIS A 154 -27.68 -4.84 0.27
C HIS A 154 -26.42 -4.49 1.04
N THR A 155 -26.13 -5.28 2.08
CA THR A 155 -24.93 -5.12 2.89
C THR A 155 -23.86 -6.12 2.48
N VAL A 156 -22.64 -5.64 2.35
CA VAL A 156 -21.43 -6.37 1.98
C VAL A 156 -20.53 -6.40 3.19
N MET A 157 -20.16 -7.60 3.64
CA MET A 157 -19.09 -7.79 4.61
C MET A 157 -17.79 -8.11 3.88
N ILE A 158 -16.73 -7.37 4.21
CA ILE A 158 -15.38 -7.56 3.68
C ILE A 158 -14.49 -8.01 4.83
N GLU A 159 -13.98 -9.22 4.72
CA GLU A 159 -12.96 -9.77 5.60
C GLU A 159 -11.65 -9.85 4.83
N HIS A 160 -10.56 -9.35 5.41
CA HIS A 160 -9.24 -9.47 4.80
C HIS A 160 -8.16 -9.70 5.83
N SER A 161 -7.16 -10.48 5.44
CA SER A 161 -5.95 -10.69 6.22
C SER A 161 -4.70 -10.31 5.44
N ILE A 162 -3.63 -9.99 6.15
CA ILE A 162 -2.30 -9.73 5.60
C ILE A 162 -1.24 -10.43 6.45
N ARG A 163 -0.08 -10.69 5.84
CA ARG A 163 1.08 -11.22 6.52
C ARG A 163 2.35 -10.43 6.20
N GLY A 164 3.25 -10.31 7.16
CA GLY A 164 4.64 -9.89 6.94
C GLY A 164 5.44 -10.98 6.23
N LYS A 165 6.38 -10.58 5.38
CA LYS A 165 7.30 -11.51 4.69
C LYS A 165 8.40 -11.99 5.62
N VAL A 166 9.00 -11.06 6.36
CA VAL A 166 10.12 -11.36 7.28
C VAL A 166 9.65 -11.31 8.73
N ASN A 167 8.60 -10.55 9.01
CA ASN A 167 8.07 -10.36 10.36
C ASN A 167 6.97 -11.40 10.67
N SER A 168 6.78 -11.73 11.95
CA SER A 168 5.68 -12.59 12.44
C SER A 168 4.30 -11.91 12.40
N ILE A 169 4.17 -10.79 11.70
CA ILE A 169 2.92 -10.04 11.57
C ILE A 169 1.94 -10.90 10.76
N SER A 170 0.82 -11.23 11.37
CA SER A 170 -0.30 -11.92 10.74
C SER A 170 -1.57 -11.32 11.31
N LEU A 171 -2.22 -10.45 10.55
CA LEU A 171 -3.32 -9.63 11.03
C LEU A 171 -4.56 -9.83 10.18
N ARG A 172 -5.72 -9.82 10.82
CA ARG A 172 -7.04 -9.71 10.20
C ARG A 172 -7.59 -8.30 10.38
N ASN A 173 -8.45 -7.85 9.48
CA ASN A 173 -9.02 -6.50 9.54
C ASN A 173 -9.77 -6.19 10.84
N GLY A 174 -10.39 -7.20 11.46
CA GLY A 174 -11.05 -7.02 12.76
C GLY A 174 -10.16 -6.47 13.89
N VAL A 175 -8.83 -6.66 13.83
CA VAL A 175 -7.88 -6.13 14.84
C VAL A 175 -7.14 -4.88 14.38
N MET A 176 -7.47 -4.35 13.20
CA MET A 176 -6.88 -3.13 12.64
C MET A 176 -7.95 -2.03 12.52
N ASP A 177 -7.51 -0.78 12.57
CA ASP A 177 -8.37 0.35 12.27
C ASP A 177 -8.33 0.66 10.77
N GLY A 178 -9.51 0.89 10.21
CA GLY A 178 -9.77 1.06 8.78
C GLY A 178 -10.39 2.41 8.45
N VAL A 179 -10.24 2.84 7.21
CA VAL A 179 -10.93 4.03 6.68
C VAL A 179 -11.41 3.74 5.26
N LEU A 180 -12.66 4.13 4.95
CA LEU A 180 -13.17 4.21 3.58
C LEU A 180 -12.97 5.62 3.03
N LYS A 181 -12.31 5.73 1.88
CA LYS A 181 -12.12 6.98 1.17
C LYS A 181 -12.91 7.03 -0.13
N ASP A 182 -13.28 8.24 -0.54
CA ASP A 182 -13.81 8.49 -1.87
C ASP A 182 -12.69 8.52 -2.93
N SER A 183 -13.08 8.63 -4.20
CA SER A 183 -12.17 8.79 -5.33
C SER A 183 -11.30 10.07 -5.28
N ASN A 184 -11.73 11.08 -4.52
CA ASN A 184 -11.01 12.35 -4.31
C ASN A 184 -10.04 12.30 -3.10
N GLY A 185 -10.05 11.22 -2.32
CA GLY A 185 -9.22 11.02 -1.13
C GLY A 185 -9.82 11.53 0.19
N ASN A 186 -11.05 12.02 0.19
CA ASN A 186 -11.81 12.39 1.38
C ASN A 186 -12.22 11.15 2.18
N THR A 187 -12.34 11.29 3.49
CA THR A 187 -12.77 10.20 4.36
C THR A 187 -14.29 10.16 4.42
N ILE A 188 -14.90 9.07 3.93
CA ILE A 188 -16.34 8.82 4.03
C ILE A 188 -16.67 8.22 5.40
N ARG A 189 -15.94 7.17 5.79
CA ARG A 189 -16.23 6.40 6.99
C ARG A 189 -14.95 5.94 7.68
N ARG A 190 -14.90 6.10 9.00
CA ARG A 190 -13.85 5.52 9.85
C ARG A 190 -14.37 4.23 10.46
N ILE A 191 -13.50 3.24 10.58
CA ILE A 191 -13.82 1.91 11.05
C ILE A 191 -12.81 1.58 12.15
N SER A 192 -13.26 1.59 13.40
CA SER A 192 -12.39 1.17 14.50
C SER A 192 -12.83 -0.17 15.06
N ASN A 193 -11.90 -0.91 15.64
CA ASN A 193 -12.20 -2.15 16.36
C ASN A 193 -13.30 -1.92 17.44
N ALA A 194 -13.20 -0.79 18.16
CA ALA A 194 -14.21 -0.40 19.14
C ALA A 194 -15.60 -0.19 18.51
N THR A 195 -15.70 0.51 17.38
CA THR A 195 -16.99 0.67 16.70
C THR A 195 -17.57 -0.64 16.18
N ARG A 196 -16.74 -1.55 15.64
CA ARG A 196 -17.22 -2.86 15.15
C ARG A 196 -17.84 -3.68 16.27
N THR A 197 -17.10 -3.81 17.38
CA THR A 197 -17.51 -4.63 18.53
C THR A 197 -18.67 -4.04 19.32
N LEU A 198 -18.86 -2.71 19.27
CA LEU A 198 -20.04 -2.05 19.84
C LEU A 198 -21.30 -2.30 18.99
N THR A 199 -21.19 -2.30 17.66
CA THR A 199 -22.34 -2.51 16.76
C THR A 199 -22.69 -3.99 16.60
N ASP A 200 -21.69 -4.86 16.54
CA ASP A 200 -21.84 -6.30 16.45
C ASP A 200 -20.62 -6.99 17.09
N PRO A 201 -20.78 -7.58 18.29
CA PRO A 201 -19.72 -8.30 18.98
C PRO A 201 -19.12 -9.48 18.18
N LYS A 202 -19.81 -9.95 17.13
CA LYS A 202 -19.39 -11.06 16.26
C LYS A 202 -18.92 -10.61 14.87
N ALA A 203 -18.86 -9.30 14.61
CA ALA A 203 -18.38 -8.79 13.33
C ALA A 203 -16.89 -9.16 13.12
N ASN A 204 -16.64 -10.12 12.24
CA ASN A 204 -15.29 -10.54 11.86
C ASN A 204 -14.71 -9.68 10.71
N GLY A 205 -15.55 -8.90 10.04
CA GLY A 205 -15.18 -8.04 8.91
C GLY A 205 -15.82 -6.66 8.97
N ASP A 206 -15.59 -5.86 7.93
CA ASP A 206 -16.16 -4.53 7.76
C ASP A 206 -17.45 -4.61 6.96
N ILE A 207 -18.51 -3.96 7.43
CA ILE A 207 -19.83 -3.99 6.79
C ILE A 207 -20.12 -2.65 6.14
N PHE A 208 -20.41 -2.69 4.85
CA PHE A 208 -20.83 -1.55 4.02
C PHE A 208 -22.12 -1.86 3.30
N THR A 209 -22.88 -0.85 2.90
CA THR A 209 -23.89 -1.05 1.86
C THR A 209 -23.21 -1.07 0.48
N VAL A 210 -23.82 -1.73 -0.51
CA VAL A 210 -23.36 -1.64 -1.90
C VAL A 210 -23.38 -0.17 -2.35
N LYS A 211 -24.38 0.60 -1.92
CA LYS A 211 -24.46 2.05 -2.14
C LYS A 211 -23.24 2.80 -1.62
N GLU A 212 -22.80 2.56 -0.38
CA GLU A 212 -21.61 3.23 0.18
C GLU A 212 -20.35 2.97 -0.67
N LEU A 213 -20.18 1.75 -1.21
CA LEU A 213 -19.05 1.42 -2.07
C LEU A 213 -19.15 2.08 -3.45
N LEU A 214 -20.35 2.17 -4.03
CA LEU A 214 -20.61 2.87 -5.28
C LEU A 214 -20.39 4.38 -5.15
N ASP A 215 -20.94 4.99 -4.10
CA ASP A 215 -20.77 6.40 -3.78
C ASP A 215 -19.29 6.72 -3.54
N ALA A 216 -18.55 5.83 -2.85
CA ALA A 216 -17.10 5.96 -2.66
C ALA A 216 -16.30 5.87 -3.97
N ALA A 217 -16.73 5.01 -4.90
CA ALA A 217 -16.13 4.93 -6.23
C ALA A 217 -16.53 6.12 -7.13
N GLY A 218 -17.52 6.92 -6.73
CA GLY A 218 -18.09 8.01 -7.51
C GLY A 218 -18.92 7.54 -8.71
N VAL A 219 -19.62 6.41 -8.57
CA VAL A 219 -20.34 5.75 -9.66
C VAL A 219 -21.83 5.74 -9.40
N ASP A 220 -22.60 6.11 -10.43
CA ASP A 220 -24.03 5.86 -10.51
C ASP A 220 -24.31 4.71 -11.48
N LEU A 221 -25.07 3.71 -11.02
CA LEU A 221 -25.48 2.57 -11.84
C LEU A 221 -26.51 2.96 -12.91
N ASP A 222 -27.29 4.00 -12.67
CA ASP A 222 -28.27 4.49 -13.64
C ASP A 222 -27.67 5.54 -14.60
N GLY A 223 -26.37 5.82 -14.44
CA GLY A 223 -25.59 6.62 -15.38
C GLY A 223 -25.24 5.88 -16.68
N PRO A 224 -24.78 6.61 -17.72
CA PRO A 224 -24.44 6.04 -19.02
C PRO A 224 -23.26 5.08 -18.92
N SER A 225 -23.33 3.98 -19.66
CA SER A 225 -22.21 3.06 -19.86
C SER A 225 -21.30 3.53 -20.98
N PHE A 226 -20.00 3.48 -20.71
CA PHE A 226 -18.94 3.76 -21.69
C PHE A 226 -18.23 2.49 -22.14
N ALA A 227 -18.77 1.31 -21.84
CA ALA A 227 -18.15 0.06 -22.23
C ALA A 227 -18.23 -0.14 -23.75
N PRO A 228 -17.16 -0.59 -24.43
CA PRO A 228 -17.20 -0.83 -25.87
C PRO A 228 -18.24 -1.86 -26.34
N GLY A 229 -18.64 -2.76 -25.43
CA GLY A 229 -19.68 -3.77 -25.68
C GLY A 229 -21.10 -3.30 -25.41
N ALA A 230 -21.28 -2.10 -24.85
CA ALA A 230 -22.58 -1.57 -24.48
C ALA A 230 -23.35 -1.06 -25.71
N ALA A 231 -24.67 -1.27 -25.71
CA ALA A 231 -25.54 -0.71 -26.74
C ALA A 231 -25.63 0.84 -26.61
N PRO A 232 -25.96 1.56 -27.69
CA PRO A 232 -26.16 3.02 -27.62
C PRO A 232 -27.22 3.39 -26.56
N GLY A 233 -26.81 4.19 -25.57
CA GLY A 233 -27.70 4.62 -24.48
C GLY A 233 -27.86 3.61 -23.34
N GLU A 234 -27.11 2.50 -23.34
CA GLU A 234 -27.16 1.52 -22.26
C GLU A 234 -26.54 2.10 -20.97
N ILE A 235 -27.17 1.80 -19.82
CA ILE A 235 -26.72 2.24 -18.49
C ILE A 235 -25.80 1.22 -17.82
N ASN A 236 -24.99 1.69 -16.85
CA ASN A 236 -24.04 0.88 -16.08
C ASN A 236 -24.70 -0.33 -15.40
N ARG A 237 -25.95 -0.20 -14.94
CA ARG A 237 -26.75 -1.29 -14.35
C ARG A 237 -27.00 -2.44 -15.33
N SER A 238 -27.13 -2.15 -16.62
CA SER A 238 -27.43 -3.12 -17.66
C SER A 238 -26.17 -3.75 -18.26
N SER A 239 -25.15 -2.94 -18.55
CA SER A 239 -23.87 -3.42 -19.10
C SER A 239 -23.03 -4.15 -18.05
N GLY A 240 -23.11 -3.70 -16.80
CA GLY A 240 -22.17 -4.08 -15.74
C GLY A 240 -20.96 -3.14 -15.70
N ILE A 241 -20.25 -3.17 -14.57
CA ILE A 241 -19.10 -2.30 -14.28
C ILE A 241 -18.03 -3.05 -13.50
N VAL A 242 -16.80 -2.53 -13.53
CA VAL A 242 -15.70 -3.03 -12.70
C VAL A 242 -15.21 -1.93 -11.75
N ILE A 243 -15.21 -2.24 -10.45
CA ILE A 243 -14.68 -1.37 -9.40
C ILE A 243 -13.47 -2.05 -8.78
N VAL A 244 -12.32 -1.39 -8.84
CA VAL A 244 -11.12 -1.84 -8.13
C VAL A 244 -11.09 -1.19 -6.76
N ILE A 245 -10.97 -2.00 -5.71
CA ILE A 245 -10.83 -1.54 -4.33
C ILE A 245 -9.41 -1.84 -3.88
N ALA A 246 -8.56 -0.82 -3.88
CA ALA A 246 -7.24 -0.92 -3.28
C ALA A 246 -7.35 -0.82 -1.75
N ILE A 247 -6.82 -1.82 -1.04
CA ILE A 247 -6.67 -1.85 0.41
C ILE A 247 -5.22 -1.52 0.72
N ASP A 248 -5.00 -0.29 1.15
CA ASP A 248 -3.69 0.31 1.40
C ASP A 248 -3.32 0.19 2.88
N TYR A 249 -2.31 -0.64 3.19
CA TYR A 249 -1.84 -0.90 4.55
C TYR A 249 -0.63 -0.03 4.91
N ALA A 250 -0.67 0.55 6.11
CA ALA A 250 0.42 1.36 6.65
C ALA A 250 0.50 1.28 8.16
N ASN A 251 1.68 1.53 8.73
CA ASN A 251 1.82 1.74 10.17
C ASN A 251 1.07 3.01 10.61
N VAL A 252 0.60 3.00 11.85
CA VAL A 252 0.14 4.20 12.53
C VAL A 252 1.37 5.00 12.93
N LYS A 253 1.41 6.29 12.56
CA LYS A 253 2.54 7.17 12.89
C LYS A 253 2.83 7.12 14.39
N LEU A 254 4.11 6.98 14.74
CA LEU A 254 4.62 6.88 16.12
C LEU A 254 4.19 5.62 16.89
N LYS A 255 3.43 4.71 16.29
CA LYS A 255 3.02 3.43 16.91
C LYS A 255 3.50 2.26 16.06
N VAL A 256 4.64 1.70 16.46
CA VAL A 256 5.36 0.69 15.68
C VAL A 256 4.52 -0.55 15.38
N ASP A 257 3.76 -1.03 16.37
CA ASP A 257 3.05 -2.31 16.29
C ASP A 257 1.59 -2.19 15.83
N GLU A 258 1.10 -0.95 15.61
CA GLU A 258 -0.25 -0.72 15.13
C GLU A 258 -0.25 -0.49 13.62
N ILE A 259 -0.98 -1.35 12.91
CA ILE A 259 -1.20 -1.24 11.47
C ILE A 259 -2.65 -0.83 11.22
N LYS A 260 -2.82 0.09 10.28
CA LYS A 260 -4.12 0.54 9.77
C LYS A 260 -4.23 0.22 8.29
N TYR A 261 -5.45 0.26 7.78
CA TYR A 261 -5.71 0.08 6.35
C TYR A 261 -6.70 1.12 5.81
N THR A 262 -6.67 1.35 4.51
CA THR A 262 -7.55 2.30 3.83
C THR A 262 -8.14 1.66 2.57
N TYR A 263 -9.47 1.61 2.47
CA TYR A 263 -10.16 1.26 1.23
C TYR A 263 -10.21 2.46 0.28
N ARG A 264 -9.84 2.22 -0.97
CA ARG A 264 -9.89 3.21 -2.06
C ARG A 264 -10.60 2.60 -3.28
N PRO A 265 -11.94 2.64 -3.31
CA PRO A 265 -12.71 2.21 -4.47
C PRO A 265 -12.52 3.15 -5.65
N GLN A 266 -12.34 2.59 -6.85
CA GLN A 266 -12.23 3.34 -8.10
C GLN A 266 -12.90 2.58 -9.24
N LEU A 267 -13.69 3.30 -10.05
CA LEU A 267 -14.26 2.77 -11.28
C LEU A 267 -13.18 2.60 -12.34
N ILE A 268 -13.18 1.45 -13.01
CA ILE A 268 -12.42 1.27 -14.25
C ILE A 268 -13.33 1.69 -15.40
N ASN A 269 -13.14 2.92 -15.89
CA ASN A 269 -14.00 3.47 -16.93
C ASN A 269 -13.96 2.62 -18.21
N GLY A 270 -15.15 2.32 -18.77
CA GLY A 270 -15.31 1.49 -19.96
C GLY A 270 -15.13 -0.02 -19.74
N ALA A 271 -14.88 -0.49 -18.52
CA ALA A 271 -14.85 -1.91 -18.21
C ALA A 271 -16.24 -2.40 -17.79
N GLU A 272 -16.86 -3.24 -18.63
CA GLU A 272 -18.04 -4.02 -18.25
C GLU A 272 -17.64 -5.39 -17.67
N TYR A 273 -18.55 -5.99 -16.91
CA TYR A 273 -18.39 -7.37 -16.50
C TYR A 273 -19.70 -8.14 -16.58
N LYS A 274 -19.59 -9.31 -17.20
CA LYS A 274 -20.67 -10.29 -17.34
C LYS A 274 -20.17 -11.68 -17.00
N ALA A 275 -21.08 -12.51 -16.52
CA ALA A 275 -20.82 -13.90 -16.19
C ALA A 275 -21.98 -14.77 -16.69
N THR A 276 -21.65 -15.91 -17.27
CA THR A 276 -22.64 -16.89 -17.73
C THR A 276 -22.50 -18.16 -16.90
N GLU A 277 -23.60 -18.59 -16.29
CA GLU A 277 -23.67 -19.83 -15.52
C GLU A 277 -24.47 -20.85 -16.33
N ASN A 278 -23.83 -22.00 -16.57
CA ASN A 278 -24.41 -23.10 -17.34
C ASN A 278 -24.78 -24.24 -16.39
N ILE A 279 -26.07 -24.52 -16.27
CA ILE A 279 -26.62 -25.51 -15.34
C ILE A 279 -27.20 -26.66 -16.14
N TYR A 280 -26.73 -27.87 -15.86
CA TYR A 280 -27.30 -29.10 -16.39
C TYR A 280 -28.28 -29.66 -15.38
N ASN A 281 -29.54 -29.78 -15.78
CA ASN A 281 -30.59 -30.25 -14.89
C ASN A 281 -30.71 -31.79 -14.97
N PRO A 282 -31.14 -32.46 -13.88
CA PRO A 282 -31.30 -33.92 -13.87
C PRO A 282 -32.34 -34.44 -14.85
N ASP A 283 -33.30 -33.60 -15.26
CA ASP A 283 -34.32 -33.92 -16.26
C ASP A 283 -33.78 -33.90 -17.71
N GLY A 284 -32.47 -33.65 -17.89
CA GLY A 284 -31.81 -33.54 -19.18
C GLY A 284 -31.98 -32.18 -19.85
N SER A 285 -32.73 -31.25 -19.25
CA SER A 285 -32.77 -29.86 -19.71
C SER A 285 -31.50 -29.12 -19.33
N TYR A 286 -31.24 -28.03 -20.04
CA TYR A 286 -30.07 -27.19 -19.85
C TYR A 286 -30.50 -25.75 -19.59
N THR A 287 -30.00 -25.13 -18.53
CA THR A 287 -30.36 -23.75 -18.16
C THR A 287 -29.14 -22.84 -18.22
N ILE A 288 -29.25 -21.75 -18.95
CA ILE A 288 -28.25 -20.68 -18.98
C ILE A 288 -28.77 -19.51 -18.15
N LYS A 289 -27.96 -19.05 -17.20
CA LYS A 289 -28.16 -17.77 -16.52
C LYS A 289 -27.11 -16.80 -17.02
N ASP A 290 -27.56 -15.79 -17.77
CA ASP A 290 -26.72 -14.67 -18.20
C ASP A 290 -26.83 -13.53 -17.18
N ARG A 291 -25.69 -13.09 -16.65
CA ARG A 291 -25.60 -12.16 -15.52
C ARG A 291 -24.71 -10.99 -15.90
N HIS A 292 -25.18 -9.78 -15.64
CA HIS A 292 -24.41 -8.55 -15.74
C HIS A 292 -24.48 -7.83 -14.39
N GLY A 293 -23.43 -7.07 -14.08
CA GLY A 293 -23.43 -6.25 -12.87
C GLY A 293 -22.06 -5.82 -12.38
N ILE A 294 -21.94 -5.68 -11.06
CA ILE A 294 -20.81 -5.00 -10.43
C ILE A 294 -19.76 -6.03 -10.08
N ARG A 295 -18.57 -5.91 -10.66
CA ARG A 295 -17.39 -6.68 -10.23
C ARG A 295 -16.49 -5.83 -9.36
N PHE A 296 -16.43 -6.18 -8.07
CA PHE A 296 -15.43 -5.66 -7.16
C PHE A 296 -14.15 -6.49 -7.26
N VAL A 297 -13.01 -5.85 -7.50
CA VAL A 297 -11.68 -6.48 -7.53
C VAL A 297 -10.84 -5.88 -6.42
N PHE A 298 -10.41 -6.71 -5.47
CA PHE A 298 -9.65 -6.24 -4.31
C PHE A 298 -8.15 -6.37 -4.55
N GLN A 299 -7.40 -5.33 -4.20
CA GLN A 299 -5.94 -5.31 -4.33
C GLN A 299 -5.32 -4.90 -3.00
N GLN A 300 -4.49 -5.76 -2.41
CA GLN A 300 -3.79 -5.46 -1.17
C GLN A 300 -2.43 -4.82 -1.49
N ILE A 301 -2.23 -3.58 -1.06
CA ILE A 301 -1.03 -2.78 -1.35
C ILE A 301 -0.56 -2.05 -0.10
N GLY A 302 0.57 -1.35 -0.18
CA GLY A 302 1.08 -0.49 0.89
C GLY A 302 2.42 -0.95 1.43
N GLN A 303 2.78 -0.45 2.60
CA GLN A 303 4.04 -0.78 3.28
C GLN A 303 3.80 -0.94 4.77
N ILE A 304 4.17 -2.10 5.29
CA ILE A 304 4.14 -2.39 6.71
C ILE A 304 5.57 -2.57 7.22
N GLY A 305 5.87 -2.01 8.37
CA GLY A 305 7.19 -2.05 8.97
C GLY A 305 7.14 -2.55 10.41
N SER A 306 8.21 -3.21 10.81
CA SER A 306 8.50 -3.51 12.22
C SER A 306 9.73 -2.73 12.65
N PHE A 307 9.86 -2.46 13.95
CA PHE A 307 11.07 -1.86 14.48
C PHE A 307 12.28 -2.72 14.15
N ASN A 308 13.35 -2.09 13.66
CA ASN A 308 14.59 -2.79 13.35
C ASN A 308 15.79 -1.96 13.79
N ALA A 309 16.50 -2.44 14.81
CA ALA A 309 17.65 -1.77 15.37
C ALA A 309 18.77 -1.52 14.34
N VAL A 310 18.96 -2.44 13.39
CA VAL A 310 19.94 -2.26 12.31
C VAL A 310 19.55 -1.10 11.41
N SER A 311 18.27 -0.97 11.05
CA SER A 311 17.75 0.13 10.23
C SER A 311 17.86 1.49 10.95
N LEU A 312 17.59 1.52 12.25
CA LEU A 312 17.83 2.72 13.05
C LEU A 312 19.32 3.09 13.08
N LEU A 313 20.20 2.12 13.34
CA LEU A 313 21.64 2.33 13.43
C LEU A 313 22.23 2.78 12.09
N THR A 314 21.83 2.19 10.97
CA THR A 314 22.32 2.59 9.64
C THR A 314 21.94 4.03 9.30
N ASN A 315 20.70 4.44 9.64
CA ASN A 315 20.27 5.83 9.47
C ASN A 315 21.02 6.79 10.41
N LEU A 316 21.31 6.38 11.64
CA LEU A 316 22.14 7.16 12.57
C LEU A 316 23.59 7.30 12.09
N VAL A 317 24.18 6.24 11.53
CA VAL A 317 25.54 6.28 10.98
C VAL A 317 25.59 7.20 9.75
N ALA A 318 24.61 7.11 8.86
CA ALA A 318 24.50 8.04 7.73
C ALA A 318 24.36 9.49 8.21
N ALA A 319 23.55 9.72 9.25
CA ALA A 319 23.40 11.01 9.90
C ALA A 319 24.71 11.55 10.49
N LEU A 320 25.52 10.72 11.16
CA LEU A 320 26.84 11.10 11.67
C LEU A 320 27.82 11.49 10.54
N ALA A 321 27.72 10.82 9.38
CA ALA A 321 28.53 11.19 8.22
C ALA A 321 28.19 12.60 7.70
N LEU A 322 26.91 13.02 7.73
CA LEU A 322 26.51 14.38 7.33
C LEU A 322 27.16 15.45 8.23
N PHE A 323 27.32 15.19 9.53
CA PHE A 323 28.04 16.12 10.42
C PHE A 323 29.48 16.30 10.00
N LYS A 324 30.16 15.23 9.53
CA LYS A 324 31.52 15.35 9.01
C LYS A 324 31.57 16.21 7.74
N VAL A 325 30.61 16.05 6.83
CA VAL A 325 30.51 16.90 5.62
C VAL A 325 30.33 18.38 5.98
N ALA A 326 29.54 18.71 7.02
CA ALA A 326 29.44 20.08 7.49
C ALA A 326 30.76 20.61 8.04
N THR A 327 31.51 19.81 8.81
CA THR A 327 32.83 20.23 9.29
C THR A 327 33.80 20.52 8.14
N THR A 328 33.86 19.65 7.12
CA THR A 328 34.79 19.82 6.00
C THR A 328 34.43 21.05 5.15
N LEU A 329 33.13 21.35 5.01
CA LEU A 329 32.69 22.56 4.29
C LEU A 329 33.09 23.83 5.04
N VAL A 330 32.92 23.87 6.38
CA VAL A 330 33.38 25.00 7.20
C VAL A 330 34.90 25.13 7.16
N GLU A 331 35.65 24.02 7.19
CA GLU A 331 37.11 24.01 7.04
C GLU A 331 37.56 24.54 5.66
N LEU A 332 36.86 24.15 4.58
CA LEU A 332 37.15 24.64 3.24
C LEU A 332 36.95 26.16 3.14
N LEU A 333 35.86 26.67 3.70
CA LEU A 333 35.59 28.11 3.77
C LEU A 333 36.65 28.84 4.60
N MET A 334 37.03 28.27 5.75
CA MET A 334 38.06 28.83 6.63
C MET A 334 39.41 28.97 5.93
N LEU A 335 39.84 27.94 5.19
CA LEU A 335 41.18 27.86 4.61
C LEU A 335 41.32 28.47 3.21
N HIS A 336 40.22 28.65 2.47
CA HIS A 336 40.30 29.11 1.08
C HIS A 336 39.54 30.41 0.80
N VAL A 337 38.49 30.72 1.56
CA VAL A 337 37.56 31.82 1.25
C VAL A 337 37.72 33.01 2.17
N LEU A 338 37.93 32.81 3.48
CA LEU A 338 38.03 33.92 4.42
C LEU A 338 39.31 34.76 4.21
N PRO A 339 39.25 36.09 4.47
CA PRO A 339 40.44 36.95 4.35
C PRO A 339 41.61 36.51 5.23
N GLN A 340 41.34 35.96 6.41
CA GLN A 340 42.34 35.50 7.37
C GLN A 340 42.83 34.06 7.12
N LYS A 341 42.60 33.51 5.92
CA LYS A 341 42.91 32.12 5.56
C LYS A 341 44.35 31.69 5.87
N GLU A 342 45.34 32.55 5.63
CA GLU A 342 46.75 32.25 5.89
C GLU A 342 47.00 32.04 7.40
N HIS A 343 46.40 32.89 8.23
CA HIS A 343 46.50 32.79 9.69
C HIS A 343 45.80 31.53 10.23
N TYR A 344 44.64 31.16 9.68
CA TYR A 344 44.02 29.88 10.03
C TYR A 344 44.90 28.69 9.58
N GLY A 345 45.55 28.80 8.43
CA GLY A 345 46.48 27.81 7.91
C GLY A 345 47.63 27.52 8.87
N THR A 346 48.27 28.57 9.41
CA THR A 346 49.39 28.42 10.35
C THR A 346 49.04 27.72 11.66
N PHE A 347 47.77 27.78 12.09
CA PHE A 347 47.32 27.04 13.28
C PHE A 347 46.79 25.63 12.95
N LYS A 348 46.30 25.41 11.73
CA LYS A 348 45.72 24.13 11.30
C LYS A 348 46.79 23.13 10.87
N TYR A 349 47.82 23.61 10.21
CA TYR A 349 48.91 22.80 9.65
C TYR A 349 50.20 23.05 10.42
N GLU A 350 50.85 21.96 10.82
CA GLU A 350 52.24 21.97 11.28
C GLU A 350 53.08 21.41 10.13
N GLU A 351 53.85 22.28 9.47
CA GLU A 351 54.74 21.87 8.39
C GLU A 351 56.06 21.38 8.98
N THR A 352 56.43 20.14 8.64
CA THR A 352 57.78 19.66 8.90
C THR A 352 58.74 20.30 7.90
N HIS A 353 59.99 20.44 8.29
CA HIS A 353 61.07 20.74 7.36
C HIS A 353 61.10 19.73 6.20
N ASP A 354 61.53 20.19 5.01
CA ASP A 354 61.68 19.29 3.86
C ASP A 354 62.78 18.26 4.14
N PHE A 355 62.38 17.00 4.29
CA PHE A 355 63.31 15.88 4.47
C PHE A 355 64.20 15.63 3.23
N GLY A 356 63.87 16.21 2.08
CA GLY A 356 64.76 16.29 0.92
C GLY A 356 65.98 17.17 1.19
N ASP A 357 65.80 18.29 1.88
CA ASP A 357 66.89 19.20 2.25
C ASP A 357 67.75 18.65 3.39
N PHE A 358 67.13 17.91 4.32
CA PHE A 358 67.88 17.10 5.29
C PHE A 358 68.74 16.02 4.61
N ARG A 359 68.21 15.34 3.58
CA ARG A 359 68.97 14.31 2.84
C ARG A 359 70.06 14.88 1.95
N LYS A 360 69.87 16.09 1.41
CA LYS A 360 70.88 16.81 0.61
C LYS A 360 71.94 17.51 1.47
N GLY A 361 71.82 17.45 2.80
CA GLY A 361 72.79 18.07 3.73
C GLY A 361 72.72 19.60 3.77
N ILE A 362 71.62 20.19 3.29
CA ILE A 362 71.41 21.65 3.25
C ILE A 362 70.98 22.18 4.64
N LEU A 363 70.31 21.33 5.44
CA LEU A 363 69.97 21.61 6.84
C LEU A 363 70.99 20.94 7.78
N SER A 364 71.71 21.75 8.57
CA SER A 364 72.67 21.27 9.58
C SER A 364 71.97 20.55 10.74
N ARG A 365 72.53 19.43 11.21
CA ARG A 365 72.16 18.79 12.49
C ARG A 365 72.67 19.63 13.69
N GLU A 366 71.95 20.67 14.09
CA GLU A 366 72.23 21.45 15.30
C GLU A 366 70.88 21.85 15.94
N LYS A 367 70.54 21.63 17.23
CA LYS A 367 71.21 21.15 18.45
C LYS A 367 70.14 20.53 19.36
N GLU A 368 70.24 19.23 19.67
CA GLU A 368 69.63 18.63 20.87
C GLU A 368 70.73 18.54 21.93
N ASN A 369 70.91 19.61 22.70
CA ASN A 369 71.56 19.60 24.02
C ASN A 369 71.67 21.05 24.53
N ASN A 370 70.69 21.47 25.34
CA ASN A 370 70.89 22.32 26.52
C ASN A 370 69.52 22.71 27.12
N GLY A 371 69.31 22.39 28.40
CA GLY A 371 68.43 23.20 29.26
C GLY A 371 67.42 22.45 30.10
N GLU A 372 67.90 21.71 31.09
CA GLU A 372 67.13 21.37 32.29
C GLU A 372 66.99 22.64 33.19
N VAL A 373 65.82 22.81 33.82
CA VAL A 373 65.50 23.59 35.04
C VAL A 373 65.32 25.13 34.98
N SER A 374 64.09 25.61 35.17
CA SER A 374 63.69 26.41 36.37
C SER A 374 62.18 26.70 36.40
N ALA A 375 61.60 26.64 37.59
CA ALA A 375 60.19 26.79 37.89
C ALA A 375 59.82 28.22 38.33
N GLN A 376 58.62 28.67 37.91
CA GLN A 376 57.60 29.44 38.67
C GLN A 376 57.87 30.91 39.09
N PRO A 377 56.82 31.71 39.43
CA PRO A 377 55.48 31.37 39.94
C PRO A 377 54.36 31.17 38.91
#